data_AF-A0A0K9XZA3-F1
#
_entry.id   AF-A0A0K9XZA3-F1
#
_cell.length_a   1.000
_cell.length_b   1.000
_cell.length_c   1.000
_cell.angle_alpha   90.00
_cell.angle_beta   90.00
_cell.angle_gamma   90.00
#
_symmetry.space_group_name_H-M   'P 1'
#
loop_
_entity.id
_entity.type
_entity.pdbx_description
1 polymer ?
#
loop_
_entity_poly.entity_id
_entity_poly.type
_entity_poly.pdbx_seq_one_letter_code
_entity_poly.pdbx_strand_id
1 'polypeptide(L)'
;MIARIIFIGFFIIIIKMNFVFAQNIYIYPEKGFKRVDLNLPPIENDKEYKVEIKFGTEVELSECSTVNNIYIDFKNLKLKKGFGYHYYVLDIQGAIFQKDKLPQDKMKCKSEQLIKKKLLSFSESFIDYKYNSNVPFFIPENLTLEYRLWKVDNDYKSLK
;
A
#
# COMPACT_ATOMS: atom_id res chain seq x y z
N MET A 1 19.73 -22.84 48.25
CA MET A 1 18.94 -23.40 47.12
C MET A 1 17.83 -22.46 46.67
N ILE A 2 17.03 -21.92 47.60
CA ILE A 2 15.86 -21.04 47.34
C ILE A 2 16.23 -19.73 46.61
N ALA A 3 17.33 -19.06 46.98
CA ALA A 3 17.76 -17.82 46.33
C ALA A 3 18.11 -17.98 44.83
N ARG A 4 18.63 -19.15 44.42
CA ARG A 4 18.91 -19.44 43.00
C ARG A 4 17.64 -19.63 42.19
N ILE A 5 16.61 -20.24 42.78
CA ILE A 5 15.30 -20.46 42.14
C ILE A 5 14.58 -19.13 41.92
N ILE A 6 14.64 -18.23 42.92
CA ILE A 6 14.07 -16.88 42.82
C ILE A 6 14.78 -16.06 41.72
N PHE A 7 16.11 -16.13 41.65
CA PHE A 7 16.89 -15.41 40.63
C PHE A 7 16.61 -15.92 39.20
N ILE A 8 16.50 -17.25 39.02
CA ILE A 8 16.13 -17.86 37.73
C ILE A 8 14.69 -17.50 37.34
N GLY A 9 13.76 -17.50 38.30
CA GLY A 9 12.38 -17.08 38.08
C GLY A 9 12.28 -15.62 37.62
N PHE A 10 13.02 -14.72 38.26
CA PHE A 10 13.07 -13.30 37.89
C PHE A 10 13.69 -13.11 36.48
N PHE A 11 14.73 -13.87 36.16
CA PHE A 11 15.36 -13.83 34.83
C PHE A 11 14.43 -14.32 33.72
N ILE A 12 13.65 -15.38 33.95
CA ILE A 12 12.62 -15.85 33.02
C ILE A 12 11.50 -14.81 32.82
N ILE A 13 11.09 -14.11 33.89
CA ILE A 13 10.09 -13.04 33.81
C ILE A 13 10.62 -11.87 32.96
N ILE A 14 11.88 -11.47 33.13
CA ILE A 14 12.51 -10.41 32.32
C ILE A 14 12.59 -10.84 30.85
N ILE A 15 12.99 -12.08 30.55
CA ILE A 15 13.03 -12.58 29.16
C ILE A 15 11.63 -12.56 28.54
N LYS A 16 10.60 -13.02 29.26
CA LYS A 16 9.21 -12.97 28.78
C LYS A 16 8.72 -11.54 28.57
N MET A 17 9.03 -10.61 29.47
CA MET A 17 8.70 -9.18 29.28
C MET A 17 9.35 -8.62 28.02
N ASN A 18 10.66 -8.83 27.82
CA ASN A 18 11.34 -8.38 26.60
C ASN A 18 10.71 -8.98 25.34
N PHE A 19 10.26 -10.24 25.38
CA PHE A 19 9.57 -10.89 24.27
C PHE A 19 8.17 -10.32 24.01
N VAL A 20 7.45 -9.91 25.05
CA VAL A 20 6.15 -9.22 24.93
C VAL A 20 6.33 -7.81 24.37
N PHE A 21 7.36 -7.06 24.78
CA PHE A 21 7.68 -5.74 24.21
C PHE A 21 8.23 -5.81 22.78
N ALA A 22 8.76 -6.96 22.34
CA ALA A 22 9.18 -7.18 20.96
C ALA A 22 8.00 -7.44 20.00
N GLN A 23 6.76 -7.51 20.50
CA GLN A 23 5.57 -7.62 19.65
C GLN A 23 5.28 -6.26 18.99
N ASN A 24 5.84 -6.09 17.78
CA ASN A 24 5.49 -5.11 16.75
C ASN A 24 5.03 -3.73 17.27
N ILE A 25 5.97 -2.78 17.38
CA ILE A 25 5.63 -1.36 17.54
C ILE A 25 4.71 -0.96 16.37
N TYR A 26 3.43 -0.78 16.67
CA TYR A 26 2.42 -0.35 15.70
C TYR A 26 2.66 1.13 15.39
N ILE A 27 3.05 1.42 14.15
CA ILE A 27 3.18 2.81 13.69
C ILE A 27 1.78 3.30 13.34
N TYR A 28 1.32 4.32 14.07
CA TYR A 28 0.06 4.99 13.78
C TYR A 28 0.24 5.97 12.61
N PRO A 29 -0.77 6.10 11.72
CA PRO A 29 -0.72 7.08 10.64
C PRO A 29 -0.72 8.51 11.19
N GLU A 30 -0.02 9.40 10.48
CA GLU A 30 -0.11 10.85 10.71
C GLU A 30 -1.50 11.38 10.29
N LYS A 31 -1.87 12.57 10.78
CA LYS A 31 -3.17 13.18 10.45
C LYS A 31 -3.36 13.32 8.93
N GLY A 32 -4.51 12.90 8.41
CA GLY A 32 -4.83 12.91 6.98
C GLY A 32 -4.31 11.71 6.20
N PHE A 33 -3.64 10.78 6.89
CA PHE A 33 -3.23 9.48 6.37
C PHE A 33 -3.98 8.36 7.08
N LYS A 34 -4.07 7.22 6.40
CA LYS A 34 -4.53 5.95 6.95
C LYS A 34 -3.51 4.85 6.65
N ARG A 35 -3.49 3.85 7.52
CA ARG A 35 -2.76 2.61 7.29
C ARG A 35 -3.64 1.62 6.54
N VAL A 36 -3.12 1.03 5.48
CA VAL A 36 -3.71 -0.09 4.75
C VAL A 36 -2.69 -1.22 4.72
N ASP A 37 -3.06 -2.38 5.23
CA ASP A 37 -2.20 -3.55 5.23
C ASP A 37 -2.49 -4.40 3.98
N LEU A 38 -1.48 -4.56 3.13
CA LEU A 38 -1.56 -5.47 1.99
C LEU A 38 -1.37 -6.90 2.49
N ASN A 39 -2.46 -7.66 2.47
CA ASN A 39 -2.49 -9.07 2.83
C ASN A 39 -2.76 -9.88 1.56
N LEU A 40 -1.74 -10.59 1.09
CA LEU A 40 -1.84 -11.42 -0.11
C LEU A 40 -2.39 -12.80 0.26
N PRO A 41 -3.20 -13.44 -0.60
CA PRO A 41 -3.60 -14.83 -0.39
C PRO A 41 -2.40 -15.77 -0.55
N PRO A 42 -2.39 -16.95 0.10
CA PRO A 42 -1.34 -17.95 -0.10
C PRO A 42 -1.41 -18.52 -1.51
N ILE A 43 -0.27 -18.62 -2.18
CA ILE A 43 -0.14 -19.18 -3.53
C ILE A 43 1.12 -20.05 -3.57
N GLU A 44 1.02 -21.19 -4.26
CA GLU A 44 2.18 -22.04 -4.54
C GLU A 44 3.10 -21.40 -5.59
N ASN A 45 4.41 -21.63 -5.48
CA ASN A 45 5.42 -21.05 -6.37
C ASN A 45 5.37 -19.51 -6.42
N ASP A 46 5.36 -18.91 -5.23
CA ASP A 46 5.36 -17.46 -5.00
C ASP A 46 6.37 -16.66 -5.85
N LYS A 47 7.52 -17.26 -6.16
CA LYS A 47 8.57 -16.70 -7.04
C LYS A 47 8.12 -16.42 -8.47
N GLU A 48 7.06 -17.07 -8.95
CA GLU A 48 6.49 -16.83 -10.28
C GLU A 48 5.60 -15.58 -10.31
N TYR A 49 5.32 -14.97 -9.15
CA TYR A 49 4.38 -13.87 -9.03
C TYR A 49 5.05 -12.53 -8.71
N LYS A 50 4.54 -11.47 -9.32
CA LYS A 50 4.76 -10.08 -8.92
C LYS A 50 3.45 -9.44 -8.51
N VAL A 51 3.53 -8.48 -7.59
CA VAL A 51 2.38 -7.71 -7.16
C VAL A 51 2.50 -6.32 -7.77
N GLU A 52 1.57 -5.98 -8.66
CA GLU A 52 1.39 -4.61 -9.11
C GLU A 52 0.51 -3.89 -8.10
N ILE A 53 0.94 -2.69 -7.71
CA ILE A 53 0.21 -1.80 -6.81
C ILE A 53 -0.28 -0.59 -7.60
N LYS A 54 -1.54 -0.23 -7.36
CA LYS A 54 -2.13 1.03 -7.82
C LYS A 54 -2.81 1.74 -6.68
N PHE A 55 -2.94 3.05 -6.80
CA PHE A 55 -3.74 3.84 -5.88
C PHE A 55 -5.02 4.28 -6.57
N GLY A 56 -6.15 4.07 -5.91
CA GLY A 56 -7.46 4.44 -6.39
C GLY A 56 -8.02 5.67 -5.69
N THR A 57 -8.99 6.33 -6.32
CA THR A 57 -9.81 7.35 -5.66
C THR A 57 -11.17 7.47 -6.32
N GLU A 58 -12.19 7.83 -5.55
CA GLU A 58 -13.54 8.08 -6.05
C GLU A 58 -13.73 9.56 -6.38
N VAL A 59 -14.06 9.83 -7.65
CA VAL A 59 -14.32 11.18 -8.16
C VAL A 59 -15.70 11.27 -8.77
N GLU A 60 -16.29 12.46 -8.66
CA GLU A 60 -17.49 12.82 -9.39
C GLU A 60 -17.06 13.53 -10.66
N LEU A 61 -17.45 12.96 -11.80
CA LEU A 61 -17.12 13.47 -13.12
C LEU A 61 -18.37 13.60 -13.94
N SER A 62 -18.37 14.51 -14.90
CA SER A 62 -19.42 14.53 -15.91
C SER A 62 -19.48 13.19 -16.63
N GLU A 63 -20.68 12.78 -17.04
CA GLU A 63 -20.89 11.52 -17.75
C GLU A 63 -20.02 11.41 -19.02
N CYS A 64 -19.82 12.53 -19.71
CA CYS A 64 -18.99 12.59 -20.91
C CYS A 64 -17.49 12.69 -20.63
N SER A 65 -17.05 12.74 -19.37
CA SER A 65 -15.63 12.86 -19.05
C SER A 65 -14.85 11.65 -19.58
N THR A 66 -13.78 11.95 -20.31
CA THR A 66 -12.81 10.99 -20.87
C THR A 66 -11.69 10.63 -19.89
N VAL A 67 -11.71 11.22 -18.69
CA VAL A 67 -10.70 10.95 -17.66
C VAL A 67 -10.95 9.57 -17.06
N ASN A 68 -9.97 8.68 -17.25
CA ASN A 68 -10.06 7.27 -16.88
C ASN A 68 -9.02 6.85 -15.83
N ASN A 69 -8.07 7.74 -15.52
CA ASN A 69 -6.97 7.48 -14.61
C ASN A 69 -6.54 8.75 -13.88
N ILE A 70 -5.67 8.56 -12.90
CA ILE A 70 -5.05 9.62 -12.13
C ILE A 70 -3.53 9.49 -12.17
N TYR A 71 -2.81 10.60 -12.00
CA TYR A 71 -1.35 10.59 -11.98
C TYR A 71 -0.80 10.57 -10.55
N ILE A 72 -0.06 9.52 -10.20
CA ILE A 72 0.77 9.47 -8.99
C ILE A 72 2.21 9.24 -9.39
N ASP A 73 3.11 10.11 -8.93
CA ASP A 73 4.54 9.84 -9.03
C ASP A 73 4.95 8.82 -7.96
N PHE A 74 5.27 7.59 -8.38
CA PHE A 74 5.71 6.54 -7.46
C PHE A 74 7.07 6.80 -6.83
N LYS A 75 7.84 7.82 -7.26
CA LYS A 75 9.00 8.30 -6.50
C LYS A 75 8.61 8.80 -5.10
N ASN A 76 7.35 9.17 -4.92
CA ASN A 76 6.80 9.55 -3.62
C ASN A 76 6.48 8.34 -2.73
N LEU A 77 6.43 7.12 -3.28
CA LEU A 77 6.24 5.90 -2.51
C LEU A 77 7.57 5.45 -1.91
N LYS A 78 7.81 5.81 -0.65
CA LYS A 78 9.08 5.57 0.03
C LYS A 78 8.97 4.32 0.89
N LEU A 79 9.90 3.38 0.70
CA LEU A 79 10.12 2.26 1.62
C LEU A 79 10.86 2.76 2.86
N LYS A 80 10.25 2.61 4.04
CA LYS A 80 10.84 2.94 5.33
C LYS A 80 11.06 1.66 6.14
N LYS A 81 11.98 1.75 7.11
CA LYS A 81 12.30 0.67 8.05
C LYS A 81 11.72 1.03 9.42
N GLY A 82 10.83 0.18 9.91
CA GLY A 82 10.34 0.20 11.28
C GLY A 82 11.14 -0.76 12.16
N PHE A 83 10.72 -0.88 13.42
CA PHE A 83 11.31 -1.83 14.34
C PHE A 83 10.81 -3.25 14.00
N GLY A 84 11.59 -4.00 13.23
CA GLY A 84 11.30 -5.39 12.86
C GLY A 84 10.53 -5.59 11.54
N TYR A 85 10.14 -4.54 10.82
CA TYR A 85 9.46 -4.65 9.53
C TYR A 85 9.72 -3.45 8.61
N HIS A 86 9.46 -3.62 7.33
CA HIS A 86 9.44 -2.54 6.35
C HIS A 86 8.01 -2.10 6.07
N TYR A 87 7.81 -0.83 5.75
CA TYR A 87 6.52 -0.27 5.40
C TYR A 87 6.67 0.81 4.34
N TYR A 88 5.62 1.06 3.57
CA TYR A 88 5.60 2.07 2.54
C TYR A 88 4.87 3.32 3.03
N VAL A 89 5.40 4.49 2.71
CA VAL A 89 4.74 5.78 2.94
C VAL A 89 4.64 6.50 1.61
N LEU A 90 3.43 6.85 1.20
CA LEU A 90 3.22 7.68 0.03
C LEU A 90 3.32 9.15 0.47
N ASP A 91 4.47 9.78 0.25
CA ASP A 91 4.75 11.16 0.67
C ASP A 91 4.12 12.17 -0.29
N ILE A 92 3.00 12.76 0.12
CA ILE A 92 2.18 13.58 -0.76
C ILE A 92 2.10 15.03 -0.32
N GLN A 93 3.25 15.69 -0.14
CA GLN A 93 3.26 17.16 -0.02
C GLN A 93 2.84 17.86 -1.33
N GLY A 94 2.83 17.17 -2.48
CA GLY A 94 2.54 17.77 -3.80
C GLY A 94 1.55 17.05 -4.72
N ALA A 95 1.23 15.76 -4.51
CA ALA A 95 0.21 15.05 -5.28
C ALA A 95 -1.19 15.19 -4.68
N ILE A 96 -1.55 16.41 -4.25
CA ILE A 96 -2.94 16.74 -3.98
C ILE A 96 -3.66 16.59 -5.33
N PHE A 97 -4.34 15.45 -5.49
CA PHE A 97 -5.46 15.31 -6.39
C PHE A 97 -6.50 16.34 -6.00
N GLN A 98 -6.35 17.54 -6.53
CA GLN A 98 -7.43 18.50 -6.50
C GLN A 98 -8.48 17.91 -7.43
N LYS A 99 -9.54 17.34 -6.86
CA LYS A 99 -10.77 16.97 -7.58
C LYS A 99 -11.17 18.09 -8.56
N ASP A 100 -10.93 19.33 -8.14
CA ASP A 100 -11.23 20.57 -8.85
C ASP A 100 -10.32 20.83 -10.07
N LYS A 101 -9.23 20.08 -10.23
CA LYS A 101 -8.29 20.20 -11.36
C LYS A 101 -8.41 19.06 -12.38
N LEU A 102 -9.33 18.11 -12.20
CA LEU A 102 -9.58 17.16 -13.29
C LEU A 102 -10.12 17.95 -14.48
N PRO A 103 -9.49 17.85 -15.67
CA PRO A 103 -9.97 18.53 -16.86
C PRO A 103 -11.38 18.00 -17.13
N GLN A 104 -12.37 18.86 -16.90
CA GLN A 104 -13.73 18.57 -17.31
C GLN A 104 -13.80 18.93 -18.80
N ASP A 105 -14.19 17.95 -19.63
CA ASP A 105 -14.51 18.14 -21.05
C ASP A 105 -15.82 18.95 -21.20
N LYS A 106 -15.82 20.18 -20.65
CA LYS A 106 -16.97 21.09 -20.64
C LYS A 106 -17.35 21.56 -22.04
N MET A 107 -16.42 21.49 -23.00
CA MET A 107 -16.68 21.92 -24.39
C MET A 107 -17.60 20.95 -25.16
N LYS A 108 -17.76 19.69 -24.73
CA LYS A 108 -18.56 18.69 -25.46
C LYS A 108 -19.68 18.05 -24.65
N CYS A 109 -19.68 18.20 -23.33
CA CYS A 109 -20.71 17.61 -22.49
C CYS A 109 -21.90 18.57 -22.32
N LYS A 110 -23.01 18.28 -22.99
CA LYS A 110 -24.28 19.02 -22.83
C LYS A 110 -25.02 18.66 -21.53
N SER A 111 -24.60 17.59 -20.87
CA SER A 111 -25.17 17.13 -19.61
C SER A 111 -24.40 17.69 -18.43
N GLU A 112 -25.12 18.25 -17.46
CA GLU A 112 -24.58 18.65 -16.15
C GLU A 112 -24.55 17.49 -15.15
N GLN A 113 -24.99 16.29 -15.56
CA GLN A 113 -25.04 15.11 -14.71
C GLN A 113 -23.64 14.66 -14.32
N LEU A 114 -23.42 14.51 -13.01
CA LEU A 114 -22.20 13.96 -12.42
C LEU A 114 -22.43 12.50 -12.04
N ILE A 115 -21.45 11.66 -12.36
CA ILE A 115 -21.40 10.25 -11.98
C ILE A 115 -20.14 9.98 -11.16
N LYS A 116 -20.28 9.10 -10.16
CA LYS A 116 -19.15 8.61 -9.37
C LYS A 116 -18.37 7.58 -10.19
N LYS A 117 -17.07 7.81 -10.34
CA LYS A 117 -16.12 6.91 -10.99
C LYS A 117 -14.95 6.64 -10.05
N LYS A 118 -14.50 5.39 -9.98
CA LYS A 118 -13.23 5.03 -9.35
C LYS A 118 -12.14 5.13 -10.40
N LEU A 119 -11.15 5.99 -10.17
CA LEU A 119 -9.99 6.13 -11.03
C LEU A 119 -8.78 5.49 -10.37
N LEU A 120 -7.92 4.86 -11.18
CA LEU A 120 -6.68 4.24 -10.73
C LEU A 120 -5.46 5.02 -11.21
N SER A 121 -4.37 4.95 -10.46
CA SER A 121 -3.09 5.50 -10.88
C SER A 121 -2.64 4.87 -12.21
N PHE A 122 -2.25 5.72 -13.16
CA PHE A 122 -1.77 5.24 -14.46
C PHE A 122 -0.41 4.53 -14.33
N SER A 123 0.48 5.10 -13.53
CA SER A 123 1.81 4.58 -13.28
C SER A 123 1.78 3.19 -12.66
N GLU A 124 2.71 2.34 -13.10
CA GLU A 124 2.88 0.98 -12.62
C GLU A 124 3.94 0.95 -11.53
N SER A 125 3.68 0.17 -10.48
CA SER A 125 4.67 -0.11 -9.44
C SER A 125 4.55 -1.54 -9.02
N PHE A 126 5.68 -2.23 -9.01
CA PHE A 126 5.75 -3.64 -8.65
C PHE A 126 6.49 -3.79 -7.33
N ILE A 127 5.96 -4.67 -6.48
CA ILE A 127 6.66 -5.18 -5.30
C ILE A 127 6.76 -6.70 -5.41
N ASP A 128 7.71 -7.26 -4.68
CA ASP A 128 7.85 -8.71 -4.57
C ASP A 128 6.62 -9.29 -3.87
N TYR A 129 6.15 -10.44 -4.36
CA TYR A 129 5.13 -11.19 -3.67
C TYR A 129 5.68 -11.71 -2.33
N LYS A 130 4.95 -11.45 -1.24
CA LYS A 130 5.27 -11.92 0.11
C LYS A 130 3.99 -12.28 0.87
N TYR A 131 3.66 -13.57 0.89
CA TYR A 131 2.46 -14.05 1.58
C TYR A 131 2.53 -13.92 3.11
N ASN A 132 3.64 -14.33 3.72
CA ASN A 132 3.78 -14.42 5.19
C ASN A 132 4.04 -13.07 5.88
N SER A 133 3.73 -11.95 5.24
CA SER A 133 4.00 -10.62 5.77
C SER A 133 2.93 -9.65 5.34
N ASN A 134 2.15 -9.14 6.29
CA ASN A 134 1.32 -7.97 6.07
C ASN A 134 2.25 -6.81 5.73
N VAL A 135 2.12 -6.24 4.54
CA VAL A 135 2.95 -5.12 4.12
C VAL A 135 2.18 -3.82 4.37
N PRO A 136 2.57 -2.99 5.36
CA PRO A 136 1.82 -1.79 5.69
C PRO A 136 2.09 -0.67 4.70
N PHE A 137 1.03 0.00 4.27
CA PHE A 137 1.07 1.21 3.47
C PHE A 137 0.42 2.36 4.24
N PHE A 138 1.10 3.49 4.33
CA PHE A 138 0.55 4.74 4.84
C PHE A 138 0.24 5.65 3.65
N ILE A 139 -1.06 5.85 3.40
CA ILE A 139 -1.58 6.59 2.25
C ILE A 139 -2.58 7.64 2.74
N PRO A 140 -2.83 8.73 1.98
CA PRO A 140 -3.89 9.66 2.33
C PRO A 140 -5.26 9.00 2.47
N GLU A 141 -6.10 9.56 3.32
CA GLU A 141 -7.44 9.03 3.62
C GLU A 141 -8.34 8.88 2.38
N ASN A 142 -8.20 9.79 1.41
CA ASN A 142 -9.01 9.82 0.19
C ASN A 142 -8.53 8.85 -0.91
N LEU A 143 -7.43 8.12 -0.69
CA LEU A 143 -6.93 7.11 -1.62
C LEU A 143 -7.27 5.69 -1.15
N THR A 144 -7.35 4.76 -2.09
CA THR A 144 -7.40 3.31 -1.83
C THR A 144 -6.12 2.66 -2.33
N LEU A 145 -5.71 1.56 -1.70
CA LEU A 145 -4.64 0.71 -2.18
C LEU A 145 -5.25 -0.45 -2.95
N GLU A 146 -4.87 -0.60 -4.21
CA GLU A 146 -5.32 -1.66 -5.09
C GLU A 146 -4.11 -2.52 -5.48
N TYR A 147 -4.33 -3.82 -5.66
CA TYR A 147 -3.29 -4.70 -6.14
C TYR A 147 -3.80 -5.61 -7.25
N ARG A 148 -2.87 -6.05 -8.10
CA ARG A 148 -3.10 -7.10 -9.10
C ARG A 148 -1.89 -8.03 -9.10
N LEU A 149 -2.14 -9.32 -9.21
CA LEU A 149 -1.09 -10.33 -9.33
C LEU A 149 -0.74 -10.54 -10.80
N TRP A 150 0.55 -10.50 -11.08
CA TRP A 150 1.14 -10.85 -12.37
C TRP A 150 1.87 -12.16 -12.22
N LYS A 151 1.65 -13.09 -13.16
CA LYS A 151 2.36 -14.35 -13.21
C LYS A 151 3.33 -14.32 -14.39
N VAL A 152 4.57 -14.72 -14.15
CA VAL A 152 5.57 -14.88 -15.19
C VAL A 152 5.24 -16.09 -16.06
N ASP A 153 5.52 -15.99 -17.36
CA ASP A 153 5.61 -17.16 -18.23
C ASP A 153 7.01 -17.78 -18.04
N ASN A 154 7.08 -19.10 -17.78
CA ASN A 154 8.32 -19.77 -17.39
C ASN A 154 9.32 -19.92 -18.55
N ASP A 155 8.88 -19.67 -19.78
CA ASP A 155 9.71 -19.75 -20.97
C ASP A 155 10.62 -18.51 -21.14
N TYR A 156 11.94 -18.73 -21.18
CA TYR A 156 12.88 -17.72 -21.67
C TYR A 156 12.88 -17.69 -23.20
N LYS A 157 12.77 -16.49 -23.77
CA LYS A 157 12.93 -16.28 -25.22
C LYS A 157 14.29 -15.62 -25.49
N SER A 158 15.06 -16.18 -26.42
CA SER A 158 16.32 -15.60 -26.87
C SER A 158 16.09 -14.68 -28.07
N LEU A 159 16.63 -13.47 -28.02
CA LEU A 159 16.73 -12.60 -29.19
C LEU A 159 17.95 -13.01 -30.02
N LYS A 160 17.80 -13.06 -31.34
CA LYS A 160 18.90 -13.24 -32.29
C LYS A 160 19.28 -11.89 -32.89
#